data_AF-A0A445LLD2-F1
#
_entry.id   AF-A0A445LLD2-F1
#
_cell.length_a   1.000
_cell.length_b   1.000
_cell.length_c   1.000
_cell.angle_alpha   90.00
_cell.angle_beta   90.00
_cell.angle_gamma   90.00
#
_symmetry.space_group_name_H-M   'P 1'
#
loop_
_entity.id
_entity.type
_entity.pdbx_description
1 polymer ?
#
loop_
_entity_poly.entity_id
_entity_poly.type
_entity_poly.pdbx_seq_one_letter_code
_entity_poly.pdbx_strand_id
1 'polypeptide(L)'
;MSQETLEYHWGKHHRTYVDNLNRQIDGTDLDGNSLENTIVITYNKGDILPAFNNAAQAWNHDFFWESMKPGGGGRPSGDLLNLIERDFGSFEKFLDEFKTAASTQFGSGWAWLAYKESRLDVENAVNPLQSDEDKKLVVVKTPNAVNPLVWNYYHPLLTIDVWEHAYFIDFQNQRRDYISVFMDKLVSWDAVSSRLEQAKALIKEREREAERKRREEEEKRTSSEAIPEIYSDGDADLDAE
;
A
#
# COMPACT_ATOMS: atom_id res chain seq x y z
N MET A 1 10.59 10.23 -21.42
CA MET A 1 10.39 11.45 -20.63
C MET A 1 11.56 12.36 -20.91
N SER A 2 11.31 13.58 -21.36
CA SER A 2 12.37 14.56 -21.65
C SER A 2 13.00 15.10 -20.36
N GLN A 3 14.18 15.71 -20.51
CA GLN A 3 14.81 16.47 -19.43
C GLN A 3 13.90 17.59 -18.92
N GLU A 4 13.21 18.29 -19.83
CA GLU A 4 12.29 19.38 -19.47
C GLU A 4 11.16 18.87 -18.57
N THR A 5 10.54 17.74 -18.91
CA THR A 5 9.54 17.11 -18.03
C THR A 5 10.12 16.80 -16.65
N LEU A 6 11.34 16.27 -16.55
CA LEU A 6 11.97 15.98 -15.25
C LEU A 6 12.24 17.26 -14.43
N GLU A 7 12.72 18.32 -15.06
CA GLU A 7 13.00 19.60 -14.40
C GLU A 7 11.74 20.25 -13.83
N TYR A 8 10.60 20.14 -14.54
CA TYR A 8 9.33 20.64 -14.03
C TYR A 8 8.69 19.69 -13.02
N HIS A 9 8.55 18.41 -13.36
CA HIS A 9 7.81 17.44 -12.57
C HIS A 9 8.52 17.10 -11.26
N TRP A 10 9.81 16.76 -11.30
CA TRP A 10 10.60 16.54 -10.08
C TRP A 10 11.08 17.88 -9.49
N GLY A 11 11.68 18.73 -10.32
CA GLY A 11 12.37 19.93 -9.83
C GLY A 11 11.47 21.03 -9.27
N LYS A 12 10.21 21.12 -9.74
CA LYS A 12 9.24 22.12 -9.28
C LYS A 12 8.04 21.49 -8.56
N HIS A 13 7.27 20.62 -9.21
CA HIS A 13 6.04 20.08 -8.61
C HIS A 13 6.34 19.25 -7.37
N HIS A 14 7.19 18.23 -7.51
CA HIS A 14 7.56 17.37 -6.39
C HIS A 14 8.24 18.16 -5.26
N ARG A 15 9.22 19.01 -5.58
CA ARG A 15 9.84 19.92 -4.60
C ARG A 15 8.82 20.76 -3.84
N THR A 16 7.83 21.33 -4.53
CA THR A 16 6.81 22.17 -3.89
C THR A 16 5.98 21.38 -2.87
N TYR A 17 5.64 20.12 -3.15
CA TYR A 17 4.94 19.25 -2.20
C TYR A 17 5.79 19.00 -0.95
N VAL A 18 7.09 18.69 -1.12
CA VAL A 18 8.03 18.50 0.00
C VAL A 18 8.18 19.77 0.84
N ASP A 19 8.43 20.92 0.20
CA ASP A 19 8.60 22.19 0.90
C ASP A 19 7.33 22.61 1.66
N ASN A 20 6.16 22.38 1.07
CA ASN A 20 4.89 22.69 1.73
C ASN A 20 4.58 21.71 2.87
N LEU A 21 4.85 20.42 2.69
CA LEU A 21 4.69 19.44 3.76
C LEU A 21 5.55 19.82 4.98
N ASN A 22 6.83 20.11 4.76
CA ASN A 22 7.74 20.50 5.83
C ASN A 22 7.22 21.70 6.62
N ARG A 23 6.68 22.72 5.94
CA ARG A 23 6.05 23.87 6.60
C ARG A 23 4.78 23.52 7.37
N GLN A 24 4.03 22.52 6.92
CA GLN A 24 2.77 22.12 7.55
C GLN A 24 2.97 21.25 8.80
N ILE A 25 4.08 20.49 8.86
CA ILE A 25 4.33 19.56 9.96
C ILE A 25 5.27 20.13 11.04
N ASP A 26 6.06 21.16 10.71
CA ASP A 26 7.02 21.79 11.64
C ASP A 26 6.34 22.21 12.95
N GLY A 27 6.85 21.70 14.08
CA GLY A 27 6.31 21.99 15.41
C GLY A 27 4.94 21.38 15.71
N THR A 28 4.45 20.45 14.88
CA THR A 28 3.21 19.69 15.12
C THR A 28 3.51 18.27 15.61
N ASP A 29 2.49 17.53 16.05
CA ASP A 29 2.61 16.10 16.39
C ASP A 29 2.92 15.20 15.17
N LEU A 30 2.91 15.77 13.95
CA LEU A 30 3.33 15.08 12.74
C LEU A 30 4.84 15.15 12.51
N ASP A 31 5.55 16.03 13.22
CA ASP A 31 7.01 16.14 13.12
C ASP A 31 7.69 14.85 13.59
N GLY A 32 8.69 14.39 12.84
CA GLY A 32 9.40 13.13 13.09
C GLY A 32 8.66 11.84 12.72
N ASN A 33 7.39 11.90 12.30
CA ASN A 33 6.70 10.72 11.76
C ASN A 33 7.26 10.31 10.40
N SER A 34 7.13 9.03 10.05
CA SER A 34 7.38 8.60 8.67
C SER A 34 6.36 9.24 7.73
N LEU A 35 6.73 9.35 6.45
CA LEU A 35 5.86 9.90 5.43
C LEU A 35 4.58 9.06 5.27
N GLU A 36 4.71 7.73 5.29
CA GLU A 36 3.58 6.80 5.23
C GLU A 36 2.63 6.97 6.42
N ASN A 37 3.17 7.07 7.64
CA ASN A 37 2.36 7.25 8.83
C ASN A 37 1.62 8.60 8.79
N THR A 38 2.30 9.66 8.35
CA THR A 38 1.70 10.98 8.14
C THR A 38 0.54 10.92 7.14
N ILE A 39 0.70 10.20 6.02
CA ILE A 39 -0.36 10.00 5.02
C ILE A 39 -1.58 9.29 5.63
N VAL A 40 -1.37 8.19 6.34
CA VAL A 40 -2.47 7.40 6.92
C VAL A 40 -3.24 8.22 7.97
N ILE A 41 -2.52 8.91 8.87
CA ILE A 41 -3.13 9.78 9.89
C ILE A 41 -3.94 10.90 9.24
N THR A 42 -3.33 11.60 8.28
CA THR A 42 -3.93 12.80 7.68
C THR A 42 -5.00 12.49 6.65
N TYR A 43 -5.08 11.26 6.13
CA TYR A 43 -6.23 10.84 5.33
C TYR A 43 -7.52 10.83 6.15
N ASN A 44 -7.42 10.54 7.46
CA ASN A 44 -8.51 10.65 8.43
C ASN A 44 -9.84 10.04 7.91
N LYS A 45 -9.75 8.78 7.45
CA LYS A 45 -10.89 8.01 6.91
C LYS A 45 -11.65 8.71 5.77
N GLY A 46 -10.96 9.59 5.01
CA GLY A 46 -11.52 10.37 3.91
C GLY A 46 -11.88 11.81 4.28
N ASP A 47 -11.88 12.17 5.56
CA ASP A 47 -12.02 13.56 6.02
C ASP A 47 -10.64 14.23 6.11
N ILE A 48 -10.05 14.43 4.93
CA ILE A 48 -8.64 14.78 4.75
C ILE A 48 -8.19 16.01 5.55
N LEU A 49 -7.10 15.85 6.31
CA LEU A 49 -6.44 16.93 7.04
C LEU A 49 -5.50 17.74 6.11
N PRO A 50 -5.15 18.99 6.46
CA PRO A 50 -4.41 19.90 5.57
C PRO A 50 -3.08 19.36 5.01
N ALA A 51 -2.37 18.52 5.78
CA ALA A 51 -1.08 17.96 5.39
C ALA A 51 -1.20 16.77 4.40
N PHE A 52 -2.39 16.16 4.27
CA PHE A 52 -2.58 14.94 3.48
C PHE A 52 -2.12 15.09 2.04
N ASN A 53 -2.58 16.14 1.34
CA ASN A 53 -2.30 16.28 -0.08
C ASN A 53 -0.80 16.44 -0.36
N ASN A 54 -0.06 17.20 0.46
CA ASN A 54 1.37 17.38 0.28
C ASN A 54 2.15 16.11 0.66
N ALA A 55 1.76 15.46 1.77
CA ALA A 55 2.37 14.19 2.20
C ALA A 55 2.19 13.10 1.15
N ALA A 56 0.96 12.89 0.71
CA ALA A 56 0.64 11.84 -0.24
C ALA A 56 1.22 12.15 -1.63
N GLN A 57 1.22 13.41 -2.09
CA GLN A 57 1.87 13.75 -3.35
C GLN A 57 3.39 13.57 -3.29
N ALA A 58 4.07 13.97 -2.21
CA ALA A 58 5.51 13.72 -2.06
C ALA A 58 5.81 12.22 -2.20
N TRP A 59 5.10 11.38 -1.45
CA TRP A 59 5.27 9.93 -1.50
C TRP A 59 4.93 9.33 -2.87
N ASN A 60 3.83 9.76 -3.50
CA ASN A 60 3.43 9.26 -4.82
C ASN A 60 4.50 9.56 -5.88
N HIS A 61 5.12 10.74 -5.81
CA HIS A 61 6.18 11.13 -6.74
C HIS A 61 7.46 10.35 -6.48
N ASP A 62 7.92 10.23 -5.23
CA ASP A 62 9.06 9.37 -4.88
C ASP A 62 8.85 7.94 -5.43
N PHE A 63 7.67 7.37 -5.17
CA PHE A 63 7.31 6.04 -5.63
C PHE A 63 7.26 5.93 -7.17
N PHE A 64 6.83 6.99 -7.87
CA PHE A 64 6.80 7.08 -9.33
C PHE A 64 8.20 7.13 -9.95
N TRP A 65 9.13 7.89 -9.37
CA TRP A 65 10.50 7.96 -9.87
C TRP A 65 11.19 6.60 -9.76
N GLU A 66 11.00 5.92 -8.63
CA GLU A 66 11.50 4.55 -8.41
C GLU A 66 10.81 3.49 -9.28
N SER A 67 9.61 3.80 -9.79
CA SER A 67 8.89 2.92 -10.71
C SER A 67 9.47 2.91 -12.12
N MET A 68 10.46 3.78 -12.40
CA MET A 68 11.12 3.91 -13.69
C MET A 68 12.62 3.64 -13.62
N LYS A 69 13.22 3.28 -14.75
CA LYS A 69 14.68 3.24 -14.91
C LYS A 69 15.11 3.56 -16.35
N PRO A 70 16.34 4.06 -16.58
CA PRO A 70 16.92 4.11 -17.91
C PRO A 70 16.96 2.71 -18.54
N GLY A 71 16.45 2.58 -19.78
CA GLY A 71 16.36 1.28 -20.45
C GLY A 71 15.37 0.31 -19.77
N GLY A 72 14.34 0.84 -19.10
CA GLY A 72 13.22 0.07 -18.58
C GLY A 72 12.29 -0.46 -19.69
N GLY A 73 11.07 -0.83 -19.29
CA GLY A 73 10.13 -1.47 -20.20
C GLY A 73 10.25 -2.99 -20.26
N GLY A 74 9.74 -3.58 -21.33
CA GLY A 74 9.74 -5.03 -21.52
C GLY A 74 8.77 -5.76 -20.59
N ARG A 75 9.10 -7.00 -20.23
CA ARG A 75 8.27 -7.87 -19.37
C ARG A 75 8.96 -8.14 -18.03
N PRO A 76 8.20 -8.31 -16.93
CA PRO A 76 8.75 -8.85 -15.70
C PRO A 76 9.12 -10.33 -15.90
N SER A 77 9.81 -10.89 -14.91
CA SER A 77 10.16 -12.32 -14.89
C SER A 77 9.98 -12.90 -13.49
N GLY A 78 10.18 -14.22 -13.37
CA GLY A 78 10.12 -14.91 -12.08
C GLY A 78 8.76 -14.83 -11.41
N ASP A 79 8.75 -14.69 -10.08
CA ASP A 79 7.54 -14.72 -9.24
C ASP A 79 6.52 -13.64 -9.64
N LEU A 80 6.99 -12.44 -9.98
CA LEU A 80 6.12 -11.35 -10.41
C LEU A 80 5.35 -11.70 -11.69
N LEU A 81 6.01 -12.27 -12.69
CA LEU A 81 5.33 -12.69 -13.93
C LEU A 81 4.32 -13.81 -13.63
N ASN A 82 4.70 -14.79 -12.81
CA ASN A 82 3.80 -15.88 -12.43
C ASN A 82 2.54 -15.37 -11.72
N LEU A 83 2.66 -14.40 -10.81
CA LEU A 83 1.51 -13.80 -10.15
C LEU A 83 0.66 -12.98 -11.12
N ILE A 84 1.28 -12.26 -12.05
CA ILE A 84 0.55 -11.53 -13.09
C ILE A 84 -0.27 -12.51 -13.95
N GLU A 85 0.33 -13.60 -14.41
CA GLU A 85 -0.36 -14.60 -15.22
C GLU A 85 -1.44 -15.32 -14.43
N ARG A 86 -1.23 -15.57 -13.13
CA ARG A 86 -2.25 -16.14 -12.25
C ARG A 86 -3.46 -15.21 -12.10
N ASP A 87 -3.23 -13.94 -11.79
CA ASP A 87 -4.28 -13.01 -11.37
C ASP A 87 -5.01 -12.33 -12.54
N PHE A 88 -4.32 -12.10 -13.65
CA PHE A 88 -4.87 -11.43 -14.84
C PHE A 88 -5.02 -12.39 -16.04
N GLY A 89 -4.54 -13.62 -15.92
CA GLY A 89 -4.57 -14.65 -16.97
C GLY A 89 -3.44 -14.55 -17.99
N SER A 90 -2.91 -13.35 -18.27
CA SER A 90 -1.67 -13.16 -19.04
C SER A 90 -1.08 -11.76 -18.78
N PHE A 91 0.19 -11.57 -19.14
CA PHE A 91 0.84 -10.26 -19.05
C PHE A 91 0.15 -9.20 -19.93
N GLU A 92 -0.32 -9.57 -21.11
CA GLU A 92 -1.02 -8.69 -22.04
C GLU A 92 -2.36 -8.23 -21.47
N LYS A 93 -3.12 -9.14 -20.83
CA LYS A 93 -4.37 -8.78 -20.14
C LYS A 93 -4.13 -7.81 -18.99
N PHE A 94 -3.10 -8.06 -18.18
CA PHE A 94 -2.66 -7.12 -17.15
C PHE A 94 -2.30 -5.76 -17.76
N LEU A 95 -1.53 -5.75 -18.85
CA LEU A 95 -1.10 -4.52 -19.51
C LEU A 95 -2.31 -3.72 -20.01
N ASP A 96 -3.28 -4.39 -20.64
CA ASP A 96 -4.51 -3.76 -21.13
C ASP A 96 -5.35 -3.20 -19.97
N GLU A 97 -5.48 -3.93 -18.86
CA GLU A 97 -6.19 -3.48 -17.67
C GLU A 97 -5.50 -2.27 -17.03
N PHE A 98 -4.18 -2.31 -16.86
CA PHE A 98 -3.39 -1.21 -16.32
C PHE A 98 -3.46 0.04 -17.21
N LYS A 99 -3.28 -0.11 -18.52
CA LYS A 99 -3.41 0.99 -19.50
C LYS A 99 -4.82 1.58 -19.50
N THR A 100 -5.84 0.75 -19.34
CA THR A 100 -7.25 1.18 -19.24
C THR A 100 -7.48 1.95 -17.95
N ALA A 101 -7.00 1.48 -16.81
CA ALA A 101 -7.13 2.18 -15.53
C ALA A 101 -6.48 3.57 -15.59
N ALA A 102 -5.24 3.66 -16.09
CA ALA A 102 -4.52 4.92 -16.28
C ALA A 102 -5.24 5.88 -17.24
N SER A 103 -5.76 5.36 -18.37
CA SER A 103 -6.45 6.19 -19.37
C SER A 103 -7.80 6.70 -18.89
N THR A 104 -8.52 5.90 -18.09
CA THR A 104 -9.89 6.19 -17.65
C THR A 104 -9.96 6.86 -16.28
N GLN A 105 -8.82 7.17 -15.65
CA GLN A 105 -8.79 8.07 -14.50
C GLN A 105 -9.14 9.48 -15.00
N PHE A 106 -10.30 9.98 -14.59
CA PHE A 106 -10.73 11.31 -15.01
C PHE A 106 -9.99 12.40 -14.21
N GLY A 107 -9.52 13.43 -14.91
CA GLY A 107 -8.72 14.49 -14.32
C GLY A 107 -7.36 14.00 -13.81
N SER A 108 -6.98 14.55 -12.65
CA SER A 108 -5.74 14.26 -11.94
C SER A 108 -5.83 12.97 -11.13
N GLY A 109 -4.76 12.18 -11.13
CA GLY A 109 -4.70 10.96 -10.34
C GLY A 109 -3.58 10.03 -10.76
N TRP A 110 -3.72 8.77 -10.35
CA TRP A 110 -2.70 7.74 -10.47
C TRP A 110 -3.35 6.41 -10.82
N ALA A 111 -2.59 5.53 -11.49
CA ALA A 111 -2.95 4.12 -11.61
C ALA A 111 -1.85 3.24 -11.01
N TRP A 112 -2.26 2.18 -10.33
CA TRP A 112 -1.40 1.37 -9.48
C TRP A 112 -1.57 -0.10 -9.79
N LEU A 113 -0.45 -0.83 -9.73
CA LEU A 113 -0.46 -2.25 -9.43
C LEU A 113 -0.18 -2.39 -7.93
N ALA A 114 -1.02 -3.10 -7.21
CA ALA A 114 -0.83 -3.35 -5.78
C ALA A 114 -0.99 -4.83 -5.47
N TYR A 115 -0.33 -5.29 -4.41
CA TYR A 115 -0.55 -6.59 -3.81
C TYR A 115 -1.54 -6.46 -2.65
N LYS A 116 -2.70 -7.08 -2.79
CA LYS A 116 -3.76 -7.08 -1.78
C LYS A 116 -3.55 -8.24 -0.81
N GLU A 117 -3.09 -7.91 0.38
CA GLU A 117 -3.11 -8.79 1.55
C GLU A 117 -4.58 -8.89 1.99
N SER A 118 -5.31 -9.92 1.56
CA SER A 118 -6.72 -10.00 1.96
C SER A 118 -6.82 -10.32 3.45
N ARG A 119 -7.54 -9.45 4.15
CA ARG A 119 -8.19 -9.79 5.41
C ARG A 119 -9.57 -9.16 5.37
N LEU A 120 -10.60 -9.99 5.44
CA LEU A 120 -11.93 -9.54 5.86
C LEU A 120 -11.81 -9.09 7.31
N ASP A 121 -11.76 -7.78 7.51
CA ASP A 121 -11.83 -7.18 8.83
C ASP A 121 -13.30 -7.20 9.27
N VAL A 122 -13.72 -8.34 9.83
CA VAL A 122 -14.99 -8.44 10.56
C VAL A 122 -14.62 -8.76 12.00
N GLU A 123 -14.92 -7.83 12.91
CA GLU A 123 -14.49 -7.79 14.33
C GLU A 123 -14.78 -9.07 15.14
N ASN A 124 -15.47 -10.07 14.59
CA ASN A 124 -15.78 -11.34 15.27
C ASN A 124 -15.68 -12.59 14.37
N ALA A 125 -14.94 -12.55 13.26
CA ALA A 125 -14.76 -13.73 12.40
C ALA A 125 -13.28 -14.01 12.11
N VAL A 126 -12.81 -15.18 12.55
CA VAL A 126 -11.62 -15.81 11.98
C VAL A 126 -11.95 -16.09 10.52
N ASN A 127 -11.17 -15.56 9.57
CA ASN A 127 -11.30 -15.96 8.15
C ASN A 127 -11.04 -17.48 8.09
N PRO A 128 -12.06 -18.35 7.95
CA PRO A 128 -11.89 -19.76 8.30
C PRO A 128 -11.02 -20.51 7.29
N LEU A 129 -10.87 -19.96 6.07
CA LEU A 129 -10.14 -20.54 4.96
C LEU A 129 -9.59 -19.38 4.10
N GLN A 130 -8.35 -19.48 3.64
CA GLN A 130 -7.84 -18.60 2.57
C GLN A 130 -8.81 -18.68 1.39
N SER A 131 -9.32 -17.55 0.93
CA SER A 131 -10.12 -17.54 -0.30
C SER A 131 -9.22 -17.36 -1.51
N ASP A 132 -9.69 -17.74 -2.70
CA ASP A 132 -9.04 -17.44 -3.98
C ASP A 132 -8.86 -15.92 -4.22
N GLU A 133 -9.43 -15.07 -3.36
CA GLU A 133 -9.29 -13.62 -3.39
C GLU A 133 -8.16 -13.06 -2.53
N ASP A 134 -7.46 -13.91 -1.77
CA ASP A 134 -6.43 -13.49 -0.84
C ASP A 134 -5.04 -13.49 -1.50
N LYS A 135 -4.20 -12.48 -1.17
CA LYS A 135 -2.81 -12.41 -1.65
C LYS A 135 -2.73 -12.32 -3.18
N LYS A 136 -3.53 -11.43 -3.77
CA LYS A 136 -3.63 -11.21 -5.22
C LYS A 136 -3.12 -9.83 -5.66
N LEU A 137 -2.62 -9.76 -6.88
CA LEU A 137 -2.35 -8.53 -7.58
C LEU A 137 -3.67 -7.89 -8.04
N VAL A 138 -3.74 -6.58 -7.93
CA VAL A 138 -4.90 -5.78 -8.36
C VAL A 138 -4.43 -4.53 -9.07
N VAL A 139 -5.16 -4.14 -10.11
CA VAL A 139 -5.03 -2.82 -10.73
C VAL A 139 -6.07 -1.89 -10.11
N VAL A 140 -5.64 -0.74 -9.61
CA VAL A 140 -6.50 0.28 -9.02
C VAL A 140 -6.13 1.65 -9.54
N LYS A 141 -7.08 2.59 -9.56
CA LYS A 141 -6.83 3.99 -9.89
C LYS A 141 -7.34 4.88 -8.77
N THR A 142 -6.66 5.99 -8.54
CA THR A 142 -6.95 6.92 -7.45
C THR A 142 -7.05 8.35 -7.97
N PRO A 143 -8.00 9.14 -7.45
CA PRO A 143 -8.08 10.56 -7.77
C PRO A 143 -7.07 11.38 -6.96
N ASN A 144 -6.61 12.48 -7.55
CA ASN A 144 -5.80 13.49 -6.88
C ASN A 144 -4.55 12.90 -6.20
N ALA A 145 -4.44 13.04 -4.87
CA ALA A 145 -3.30 12.60 -4.07
C ALA A 145 -3.48 11.22 -3.46
N VAL A 146 -4.66 10.62 -3.56
CA VAL A 146 -4.96 9.33 -2.91
C VAL A 146 -4.03 8.25 -3.45
N ASN A 147 -3.55 7.37 -2.57
CA ASN A 147 -2.72 6.22 -2.92
C ASN A 147 -3.14 4.99 -2.11
N PRO A 148 -2.73 3.77 -2.49
CA PRO A 148 -3.23 2.57 -1.82
C PRO A 148 -2.81 2.43 -0.34
N LEU A 149 -1.87 3.24 0.18
CA LEU A 149 -1.49 3.17 1.61
C LEU A 149 -2.65 3.50 2.53
N VAL A 150 -3.60 4.34 2.08
CA VAL A 150 -4.79 4.68 2.86
C VAL A 150 -5.86 3.58 2.87
N TRP A 151 -5.68 2.55 2.03
CA TRP A 151 -6.50 1.36 2.00
C TRP A 151 -5.72 0.26 2.72
N ASN A 152 -6.12 -0.03 3.95
CA ASN A 152 -5.50 -1.07 4.76
C ASN A 152 -5.24 -2.34 3.93
N TYR A 153 -4.06 -2.92 4.10
CA TYR A 153 -3.64 -4.17 3.47
C TYR A 153 -3.45 -4.14 1.93
N TYR A 154 -3.28 -2.95 1.36
CA TYR A 154 -2.79 -2.80 -0.01
C TYR A 154 -1.31 -2.41 0.01
N HIS A 155 -0.49 -3.16 -0.71
CA HIS A 155 0.94 -2.90 -0.86
C HIS A 155 1.21 -2.41 -2.28
N PRO A 156 1.46 -1.11 -2.50
CA PRO A 156 1.77 -0.57 -3.83
C PRO A 156 3.03 -1.21 -4.41
N LEU A 157 2.97 -1.63 -5.68
CA LEU A 157 4.11 -2.22 -6.40
C LEU A 157 4.58 -1.35 -7.57
N LEU A 158 3.65 -0.81 -8.35
CA LEU A 158 3.91 0.06 -9.50
C LEU A 158 2.92 1.22 -9.50
N THR A 159 3.35 2.41 -9.92
CA THR A 159 2.45 3.52 -10.20
C THR A 159 2.80 4.20 -11.52
N ILE A 160 1.80 4.87 -12.11
CA ILE A 160 1.98 5.85 -13.17
C ILE A 160 1.23 7.13 -12.80
N ASP A 161 1.93 8.27 -12.86
CA ASP A 161 1.33 9.60 -12.71
C ASP A 161 0.55 9.94 -13.99
N VAL A 162 -0.76 10.21 -13.87
CA VAL A 162 -1.62 10.65 -14.98
C VAL A 162 -2.16 12.07 -14.78
N TRP A 163 -1.55 12.85 -13.88
CA TRP A 163 -1.67 14.30 -13.89
C TRP A 163 -1.07 14.87 -15.17
N GLU A 164 -1.67 15.93 -15.71
CA GLU A 164 -1.21 16.52 -16.98
C GLU A 164 0.24 16.99 -16.90
N HIS A 165 0.70 17.49 -15.75
CA HIS A 165 2.10 17.90 -15.57
C HIS A 165 3.12 16.79 -15.83
N ALA A 166 2.73 15.51 -15.73
CA ALA A 166 3.63 14.37 -15.91
C ALA A 166 3.93 14.07 -17.38
N TYR A 167 3.06 14.50 -18.30
CA TYR A 167 3.15 14.12 -19.71
C TYR A 167 2.87 15.26 -20.70
N PHE A 168 2.30 16.38 -20.29
CA PHE A 168 1.82 17.39 -21.23
C PHE A 168 2.95 18.06 -22.03
N ILE A 169 4.13 18.22 -21.43
CA ILE A 169 5.33 18.74 -22.12
C ILE A 169 5.73 17.81 -23.28
N ASP A 170 5.70 16.50 -23.06
CA ASP A 170 6.16 15.51 -24.04
C ASP A 170 5.06 15.04 -25.02
N PHE A 171 3.79 15.00 -24.58
CA PHE A 171 2.69 14.33 -25.30
C PHE A 171 1.43 15.21 -25.47
N GLN A 172 1.36 16.37 -24.82
CA GLN A 172 0.17 17.24 -24.79
C GLN A 172 -1.08 16.46 -24.36
N ASN A 173 -2.11 16.36 -25.19
CA ASN A 173 -3.35 15.64 -24.89
C ASN A 173 -3.25 14.12 -25.13
N GLN A 174 -2.12 13.61 -25.61
CA GLN A 174 -1.93 12.20 -25.99
C GLN A 174 -1.58 11.33 -24.78
N ARG A 175 -2.44 11.33 -23.76
CA ARG A 175 -2.23 10.54 -22.52
C ARG A 175 -2.02 9.05 -22.82
N ARG A 176 -2.75 8.49 -23.79
CA ARG A 176 -2.65 7.05 -24.15
C ARG A 176 -1.25 6.69 -24.68
N ASP A 177 -0.62 7.60 -25.40
CA ASP A 177 0.72 7.39 -25.96
C ASP A 177 1.77 7.49 -24.87
N TYR A 178 1.62 8.45 -23.96
CA TYR A 178 2.43 8.52 -22.73
C TYR A 178 2.36 7.23 -21.92
N ILE A 179 1.16 6.73 -21.63
CA ILE A 179 0.94 5.50 -20.88
C ILE A 179 1.61 4.31 -21.59
N SER A 180 1.48 4.23 -22.92
CA SER A 180 2.10 3.17 -23.70
C SER A 180 3.63 3.25 -23.65
N VAL A 181 4.21 4.44 -23.83
CA VAL A 181 5.65 4.66 -23.73
C VAL A 181 6.18 4.36 -22.33
N PHE A 182 5.45 4.71 -21.29
CA PHE A 182 5.82 4.41 -19.91
C PHE A 182 5.98 2.91 -19.69
N MET A 183 4.96 2.12 -20.07
CA MET A 183 5.01 0.66 -19.92
C MET A 183 6.06 0.00 -20.82
N ASP A 184 6.24 0.50 -22.04
CA ASP A 184 7.10 -0.14 -23.03
C ASP A 184 8.58 0.20 -22.85
N LYS A 185 8.93 1.33 -22.20
CA LYS A 185 10.31 1.86 -22.17
C LYS A 185 10.81 2.36 -20.83
N LEU A 186 9.93 2.63 -19.86
CA LEU A 186 10.35 3.30 -18.62
C LEU A 186 10.22 2.39 -17.40
N VAL A 187 9.21 1.53 -17.36
CA VAL A 187 8.90 0.75 -16.15
C VAL A 187 10.10 -0.07 -15.66
N SER A 188 10.35 -0.02 -14.35
CA SER A 188 11.41 -0.79 -13.68
C SER A 188 10.82 -2.05 -13.05
N TRP A 189 10.77 -3.15 -13.82
CA TRP A 189 10.28 -4.43 -13.28
C TRP A 189 11.07 -4.94 -12.08
N ASP A 190 12.36 -4.59 -11.97
CA ASP A 190 13.20 -4.95 -10.81
C ASP A 190 12.69 -4.28 -9.52
N ALA A 191 12.28 -3.02 -9.61
CA ALA A 191 11.70 -2.29 -8.47
C ALA A 191 10.35 -2.90 -8.07
N VAL A 192 9.51 -3.23 -9.04
CA VAL A 192 8.20 -3.89 -8.81
C VAL A 192 8.41 -5.26 -8.15
N SER A 193 9.36 -6.06 -8.63
CA SER A 193 9.72 -7.35 -8.04
C SER A 193 10.26 -7.21 -6.63
N SER A 194 11.13 -6.23 -6.36
CA SER A 194 11.65 -5.98 -5.01
C SER A 194 10.54 -5.63 -4.02
N ARG A 195 9.61 -4.75 -4.42
CA ARG A 195 8.46 -4.37 -3.60
C ARG A 195 7.51 -5.54 -3.35
N LEU A 196 7.32 -6.43 -4.33
CA LEU A 196 6.53 -7.64 -4.16
C LEU A 196 7.13 -8.57 -3.09
N GLU A 197 8.45 -8.78 -3.14
CA GLU A 197 9.13 -9.59 -2.12
C GLU A 197 9.03 -8.98 -0.73
N GLN A 198 9.20 -7.66 -0.62
CA GLN A 198 9.02 -6.93 0.64
C GLN A 198 7.59 -7.07 1.18
N ALA A 199 6.58 -6.92 0.32
CA ALA A 199 5.18 -7.08 0.68
C ALA A 199 4.92 -8.50 1.21
N LYS A 200 5.35 -9.54 0.48
CA LYS A 200 5.20 -10.94 0.90
C LYS A 200 5.91 -11.23 2.22
N ALA A 201 7.09 -10.67 2.44
CA ALA A 201 7.85 -10.83 3.69
C ALA A 201 7.12 -10.18 4.88
N LEU A 202 6.64 -8.95 4.71
CA LEU A 202 5.90 -8.22 5.73
C LEU A 202 4.61 -8.95 6.14
N ILE A 203 3.87 -9.48 5.16
CA ILE A 203 2.65 -10.27 5.40
C ILE A 203 2.98 -11.52 6.21
N LYS A 204 4.04 -12.24 5.83
CA LYS A 204 4.47 -13.45 6.53
C LYS A 204 4.90 -13.15 7.96
N GLU A 205 5.55 -12.03 8.21
CA GLU A 205 5.91 -11.58 9.55
C GLU A 205 4.67 -11.27 10.39
N ARG A 206 3.72 -10.49 9.85
CA ARG A 206 2.45 -10.20 10.51
C ARG A 206 1.64 -11.46 10.84
N GLU A 207 1.60 -12.43 9.92
CA GLU A 207 0.94 -13.73 10.15
C GLU A 207 1.58 -14.49 11.32
N ARG A 208 2.92 -14.53 11.37
CA ARG A 208 3.67 -15.15 12.48
C ARG A 208 3.43 -14.46 13.81
N GLU A 209 3.43 -13.13 13.83
CA GLU A 209 3.15 -12.37 15.06
C GLU A 209 1.71 -12.57 15.53
N ALA A 210 0.75 -12.60 14.61
CA ALA A 210 -0.65 -12.87 14.93
C ALA A 210 -0.83 -14.28 15.50
N GLU A 211 -0.14 -15.28 14.95
CA GLU A 211 -0.15 -16.65 15.47
C GLU A 211 0.48 -16.72 16.86
N ARG A 212 1.62 -16.04 17.08
CA ARG A 212 2.26 -15.96 18.41
C ARG A 212 1.32 -15.36 19.46
N LYS A 213 0.69 -14.22 19.15
CA LYS A 213 -0.27 -13.56 20.07
C LYS A 213 -1.45 -14.47 20.40
N ARG A 214 -2.00 -15.19 19.42
CA ARG A 214 -3.10 -16.15 19.65
C ARG A 214 -2.69 -17.27 20.60
N ARG A 215 -1.48 -17.85 20.42
CA ARG A 215 -0.97 -18.89 21.33
C ARG A 215 -0.78 -18.36 22.76
N GLU A 216 -0.22 -17.16 22.91
CA GLU A 216 -0.07 -16.52 24.23
C GLU A 216 -1.42 -16.23 24.90
N GLU A 217 -2.45 -15.85 24.14
CA GLU A 217 -3.82 -15.66 24.64
C GLU A 217 -4.48 -16.98 25.05
N GLU A 218 -4.30 -18.06 24.27
CA GLU A 218 -4.80 -19.40 24.60
C GLU A 218 -4.11 -19.97 25.86
N GLU A 219 -2.79 -19.80 25.99
CA GLU A 219 -2.03 -20.20 27.19
C GLU A 219 -2.46 -19.42 28.44
N LYS A 220 -2.72 -18.11 28.32
CA LYS A 220 -3.26 -17.31 29.43
C LYS A 220 -4.66 -17.75 29.84
N ARG A 221 -5.54 -18.06 28.87
CA ARG A 221 -6.90 -18.55 29.17
C ARG A 221 -6.86 -19.89 29.90
N THR A 222 -6.10 -20.85 29.38
CA THR A 222 -5.95 -22.18 30.01
C THR A 222 -5.28 -22.12 31.39
N SER A 223 -4.31 -21.23 31.60
CA SER A 223 -3.72 -20.99 32.93
C SER A 223 -4.68 -20.32 33.91
N SER A 224 -5.63 -19.50 33.45
CA SER A 224 -6.62 -18.84 34.31
C SER A 224 -7.78 -19.76 34.71
N GLU A 225 -8.14 -20.73 33.86
CA GLU A 225 -9.15 -21.75 34.15
C GLU A 225 -8.62 -22.87 35.08
N ALA A 226 -7.29 -22.99 35.22
CA ALA A 226 -6.62 -24.02 36.02
C ALA A 226 -6.46 -23.65 37.52
N ILE A 227 -7.08 -22.58 38.01
CA ILE A 227 -7.22 -22.30 39.46
C ILE A 227 -8.63 -22.72 39.89
N PRO A 228 -8.86 -23.95 40.36
CA PRO A 228 -10.10 -24.24 41.08
C PRO A 228 -10.08 -23.42 42.37
N GLU A 229 -11.12 -22.61 42.60
CA GLU A 229 -11.47 -22.15 43.95
C GLU A 229 -11.68 -23.40 44.82
N ILE A 230 -10.64 -23.79 45.57
CA ILE A 230 -10.78 -24.77 46.64
C ILE A 230 -11.54 -24.05 47.75
N TYR A 231 -12.88 -24.10 47.70
CA TYR A 231 -13.70 -23.93 48.89
C TYR A 231 -13.36 -25.09 49.83
N SER A 232 -12.54 -24.78 50.83
CA SER A 232 -12.29 -25.64 51.98
C SER A 232 -13.53 -25.61 52.87
N ASP A 233 -14.49 -26.49 52.60
CA ASP A 233 -15.45 -26.93 53.62
C ASP A 233 -14.68 -27.73 54.67
N GLY A 234 -14.60 -27.18 55.88
CA GLY A 234 -14.01 -27.81 57.05
C GLY A 234 -14.82 -27.43 58.28
N ASP A 235 -15.94 -28.12 58.48
CA ASP A 235 -16.61 -28.20 59.77
C ASP A 235 -15.65 -28.80 60.82
N ALA A 236 -15.50 -28.12 61.94
CA ALA A 236 -15.16 -28.73 63.22
C ALA A 236 -15.70 -27.85 64.35
N ASP A 237 -16.85 -28.25 64.89
CA ASP A 237 -17.27 -27.99 66.27
C ASP A 237 -16.10 -28.22 67.24
N LEU A 238 -15.99 -27.40 68.30
CA LEU A 238 -15.71 -27.84 69.68
C LEU A 238 -15.79 -26.65 70.67
N ASP A 239 -16.44 -26.96 71.79
CA ASP A 239 -16.87 -26.14 72.93
C ASP A 239 -15.79 -25.39 73.75
N ALA A 240 -16.31 -24.55 74.67
CA ALA A 240 -15.75 -23.93 75.90
C ALA A 240 -15.07 -22.57 75.71
N GLU A 241 -15.40 -21.50 76.46
CA GLU A 241 -15.99 -21.32 77.81
C GLU A 241 -16.80 -20.01 77.87
#